data_AF-A0A2D5BS09-F1
#
_entry.id   AF-A0A2D5BS09-F1
#
_cell.length_a   1.000
_cell.length_b   1.000
_cell.length_c   1.000
_cell.angle_alpha   90.00
_cell.angle_beta   90.00
_cell.angle_gamma   90.00
#
_symmetry.space_group_name_H-M   'P 1'
#
loop_
_entity.id
_entity.type
_entity.pdbx_description
1 polymer ?
#
loop_
_entity_poly.entity_id
_entity_poly.type
_entity_poly.pdbx_seq_one_letter_code
_entity_poly.pdbx_strand_id
1 'polypeptide(L)' 'MSKLVVALILALCVLHHDLWWWDSATPLVLGFMPIGLAWHTGISVAAAFAWWLAVKYCWPSHLEEGDS' A
#
# COMPACT_ATOMS: atom_id res chain seq x y z
N MET A 1 -17.19 3.54 7.69
CA MET A 1 -15.78 3.99 7.77
C MET A 1 -14.81 3.12 6.96
N SER A 2 -15.11 1.84 6.70
CA SER A 2 -14.26 0.92 5.92
C SER A 2 -14.04 1.27 4.44
N LYS A 3 -14.94 2.01 3.79
CA LYS A 3 -14.89 2.28 2.34
C LYS A 3 -13.62 3.02 1.90
N LEU A 4 -13.08 3.91 2.74
CA LEU A 4 -11.84 4.64 2.44
C LEU A 4 -10.62 3.72 2.46
N VAL A 5 -10.52 2.83 3.45
CA VAL A 5 -9.44 1.84 3.53
C VAL A 5 -9.51 0.87 2.35
N VAL A 6 -10.72 0.40 2.02
CA VAL A 6 -10.95 -0.47 0.86
C VAL A 6 -10.59 0.23 -0.45
N ALA A 7 -11.01 1.49 -0.64
CA ALA A 7 -10.65 2.28 -1.82
C ALA A 7 -9.13 2.49 -1.92
N LEU A 8 -8.45 2.70 -0.80
CA LEU A 8 -7.00 2.88 -0.74
C LEU A 8 -6.25 1.58 -1.06
N ILE A 9 -6.73 0.43 -0.58
CA ILE A 9 -6.21 -0.89 -0.95
C ILE A 9 -6.41 -1.16 -2.44
N LEU A 10 -7.60 -0.89 -2.98
CA LEU A 10 -7.88 -1.07 -4.41
C LEU A 10 -7.00 -0.17 -5.28
N ALA A 11 -6.83 1.10 -4.88
CA ALA A 11 -5.93 2.02 -5.56
C ALA A 11 -4.49 1.50 -5.56
N LEU A 12 -3.98 1.05 -4.41
CA LEU A 12 -2.64 0.46 -4.30
C LEU A 12 -2.49 -0.79 -5.18
N CYS A 13 -3.52 -1.62 -5.28
CA CYS A 13 -3.51 -2.84 -6.10
C CYS A 13 -3.38 -2.52 -7.60
N VAL A 14 -4.13 -1.52 -8.08
CA VAL A 14 -4.01 -1.03 -9.47
C VAL A 14 -2.65 -0.40 -9.71
N LEU A 15 -2.17 0.41 -8.75
CA LEU A 15 -0.88 1.08 -8.82
C LEU A 15 0.31 0.10 -8.84
N HIS A 16 0.13 -1.07 -8.21
CA HIS A 16 1.12 -2.15 -8.15
C HIS A 16 1.36 -2.82 -9.51
N HIS A 17 0.41 -2.74 -10.44
CA HIS A 17 0.51 -3.42 -11.73
C HIS A 17 1.58 -2.81 -12.66
N ASP A 18 2.24 -1.72 -12.24
CA ASP A 18 3.40 -1.05 -12.86
C ASP A 18 3.54 -1.26 -14.39
N LEU A 19 2.55 -0.77 -15.14
CA LEU A 19 2.58 -0.80 -16.61
C LEU A 19 3.34 0.39 -17.22
N TRP A 20 3.67 1.39 -16.40
CA TRP A 20 4.19 2.67 -16.87
C TRP A 20 5.72 2.71 -16.85
N TRP A 21 6.37 2.15 -15.83
CA TRP A 21 7.83 2.17 -15.70
C TRP A 21 8.50 0.83 -15.97
N TRP A 22 7.74 -0.15 -16.46
CA TRP A 22 8.23 -1.51 -16.76
C TRP A 22 9.49 -1.55 -17.64
N ASP A 23 9.62 -0.62 -18.61
CA ASP A 23 10.78 -0.57 -19.52
C ASP A 23 11.78 0.55 -19.19
N SER A 24 11.53 1.32 -18.12
CA SER A 24 12.33 2.50 -17.77
C SER A 24 13.41 2.16 -16.74
N ALA A 25 14.54 1.65 -17.21
CA ALA A 25 15.72 1.40 -16.35
C ALA A 25 16.49 2.69 -15.98
N THR A 26 16.23 3.80 -16.69
CA THR A 26 16.84 5.11 -16.46
C THR A 26 15.75 6.18 -16.41
N PRO A 27 15.91 7.24 -15.59
CA PRO A 27 17.03 7.55 -14.70
C PRO A 27 17.05 6.71 -13.41
N LEU A 28 18.24 6.51 -12.84
CA LEU A 28 18.40 5.84 -11.54
C LEU A 28 18.03 6.81 -10.41
N VAL A 29 17.08 6.40 -9.57
CA VAL A 29 16.76 7.03 -8.30
C VAL A 29 17.92 6.81 -7.32
N LEU A 30 18.35 7.89 -6.65
CA LEU A 30 19.46 7.90 -5.68
C LEU A 30 20.79 7.35 -6.22
N GLY A 31 20.94 7.24 -7.55
CA GLY A 31 22.17 6.75 -8.20
C GLY A 31 22.36 5.24 -8.22
N PHE A 32 21.42 4.43 -7.70
CA PHE A 32 21.57 2.97 -7.65
C PHE A 32 20.30 2.16 -7.99
N MET A 33 19.12 2.78 -7.98
CA MET A 33 17.85 2.06 -8.10
C MET A 33 17.04 2.50 -9.32
N PRO A 34 16.54 1.61 -10.18
CA PRO A 34 15.61 1.97 -11.25
C PRO A 34 14.33 2.60 -10.70
N ILE A 35 13.72 3.53 -11.45
CA ILE A 35 12.49 4.23 -11.03
C ILE A 35 11.33 3.27 -10.74
N GLY A 36 11.20 2.18 -11.51
CA GLY A 36 10.22 1.12 -11.23
C GLY A 36 10.45 0.45 -9.87
N LEU A 37 11.69 0.19 -9.48
CA LEU A 37 11.98 -0.43 -8.17
C LEU A 37 11.73 0.54 -7.00
N ALA A 38 12.05 1.82 -7.19
CA ALA A 38 11.73 2.87 -6.21
C ALA A 38 10.21 3.03 -6.04
N TRP A 39 9.46 2.92 -7.13
CA TRP A 39 8.00 2.92 -7.12
C TRP A 39 7.42 1.77 -6.32
N HIS A 40 7.87 0.54 -6.56
CA HIS A 40 7.45 -0.63 -5.80
C HIS A 40 7.76 -0.48 -4.31
N THR A 41 8.94 0.07 -3.97
CA THR A 41 9.30 0.36 -2.57
C THR A 41 8.32 1.34 -1.92
N GLY A 42 7.96 2.42 -2.62
CA GLY A 42 6.95 3.37 -2.17
C GLY A 42 5.58 2.73 -1.97
N ILE A 43 5.16 1.85 -2.89
CA ILE A 43 3.89 1.11 -2.77
C ILE A 43 3.92 0.16 -1.56
N SER A 44 5.02 -0.54 -1.30
CA SER A 44 5.16 -1.39 -0.12
C SER A 44 5.01 -0.61 1.19
N VAL A 45 5.61 0.58 1.28
CA VAL A 45 5.46 1.47 2.44
C VAL A 45 4.02 1.95 2.58
N ALA A 46 3.39 2.35 1.48
CA ALA A 46 1.99 2.78 1.47
C ALA A 46 1.03 1.65 1.85
N ALA A 47 1.31 0.41 1.44
CA ALA A 47 0.55 -0.77 1.83
C ALA A 47 0.65 -1.06 3.33
N ALA A 48 1.84 -0.96 3.92
CA ALA A 48 2.01 -1.08 5.36
C ALA A 48 1.21 -0.02 6.12
N PHE A 49 1.22 1.23 5.64
CA PHE A 49 0.43 2.31 6.22
C PHE A 49 -1.09 2.08 6.08
N ALA A 50 -1.53 1.58 4.92
CA ALA A 50 -2.92 1.21 4.68
C ALA A 50 -3.38 0.11 5.65
N TRP A 51 -2.52 -0.88 5.92
CA TRP A 51 -2.80 -1.96 6.86
C TRP A 51 -2.87 -1.47 8.30
N TRP A 52 -1.96 -0.57 8.70
CA TRP A 52 -2.03 0.11 9.99
C TRP A 52 -3.35 0.89 10.16
N LEU A 53 -3.78 1.59 9.11
CA LEU A 53 -5.07 2.28 9.09
C LEU A 53 -6.24 1.29 9.17
N ALA A 54 -6.15 0.15 8.48
CA ALA A 54 -7.14 -0.90 8.54
C ALA A 54 -7.30 -1.46 9.96
N VAL A 55 -6.19 -1.78 10.65
CA VAL A 55 -6.24 -2.23 12.04
C VAL A 55 -6.82 -1.14 12.95
N LYS A 56 -6.41 0.12 12.79
CA LYS A 56 -6.88 1.20 13.65
C LYS A 56 -8.37 1.53 13.49
N TYR A 57 -8.90 1.47 12.28
CA TYR A 57 -10.25 1.97 11.96
C TYR A 57 -11.26 0.89 11.56
N CYS A 58 -10.81 -0.26 11.08
CA CYS A 58 -11.67 -1.36 10.66
C CYS A 58 -11.68 -2.54 11.66
N TRP A 59 -10.76 -2.59 12.63
CA TRP A 59 -10.81 -3.61 13.68
C TRP A 59 -11.99 -3.33 14.62
N PRO A 60 -12.98 -4.24 14.70
CA PRO A 60 -14.15 -4.03 15.53
C PRO A 60 -13.83 -4.37 16.99
N SER A 61 -13.99 -3.40 17.88
CA SER A 61 -13.84 -3.59 19.33
C SER A 61 -14.91 -4.50 19.96
N HIS A 62 -16.01 -4.80 19.25
CA HIS A 62 -17.06 -5.69 19.78
C HIS A 62 -16.61 -7.16 19.90
N LEU A 63 -15.51 -7.55 19.24
CA LEU A 63 -14.98 -8.91 19.36
C LEU A 63 -14.27 -9.16 20.70
N GLU A 64 -14.09 -8.13 21.53
CA GLU A 64 -13.51 -8.25 22.88
C GLU A 64 -14.56 -8.48 23.98
N GLU A 65 -15.87 -8.34 23.69
CA GLU A 65 -16.97 -8.49 24.67
C GLU A 65 -17.45 -9.95 24.84
N GLY A 66 -16.88 -10.91 24.09
CA GLY A 66 -17.31 -12.31 24.10
C GLY A 66 -16.50 -13.26 25.00
N ASP A 67 -15.50 -12.75 25.74
CA ASP A 67 -14.57 -13.55 26.55
C ASP A 67 -14.57 -13.13 28.04
N SER A 68 -15.77 -12.89 28.59
CA SER A 68 -16.00 -12.67 30.03
C SER A 68 -17.29 -13.29 30.53
#